data_AF-A0A7J3BR31-F1
#
_entry.id   AF-A0A7J3BR31-F1
#
_cell.length_a   1.000
_cell.length_b   1.000
_cell.length_c   1.000
_cell.angle_alpha   90.00
_cell.angle_beta   90.00
_cell.angle_gamma   90.00
#
_symmetry.space_group_name_H-M   'P 1'
#
loop_
_entity.id
_entity.type
_entity.pdbx_description
1 polymer ?
#
loop_
_entity_poly.entity_id
_entity_poly.type
_entity_poly.pdbx_seq_one_letter_code
_entity_poly.pdbx_strand_id
1 'polypeptide(L)'
;MEKTFILNRVFPKGTNVLKEPKILFSIPYRLLYKNFDECLGSLKEDFFVDVLRFSNREFYYLKTTTGKKTPDYIVDDIIIEIGGKGKGISQFKGFRGKKNAILVHPGELDHMRRPLFMLGLVEY
;
A
#
# COMPACT_ATOMS: atom_id res chain seq x y z
N MET A 1 -7.83 4.34 -19.72
CA MET A 1 -8.27 3.86 -18.39
C MET A 1 -7.74 4.69 -17.23
N GLU A 2 -6.48 5.16 -17.24
CA GLU A 2 -6.02 6.12 -16.22
C GLU A 2 -6.72 7.49 -16.37
N LYS A 3 -6.89 7.99 -17.61
CA LYS A 3 -7.70 9.18 -17.92
C LYS A 3 -9.20 9.04 -17.58
N THR A 4 -9.66 7.83 -17.26
CA THR A 4 -11.06 7.54 -16.90
C THR A 4 -11.22 7.23 -15.41
N PHE A 5 -10.17 7.42 -14.59
CA PHE A 5 -10.19 7.17 -13.14
C PHE A 5 -10.61 5.74 -12.76
N ILE A 6 -10.33 4.75 -13.63
CA ILE A 6 -10.63 3.34 -13.37
C ILE A 6 -9.41 2.61 -12.82
N LEU A 7 -8.22 3.00 -13.28
CA LEU A 7 -6.96 2.34 -12.93
C LEU A 7 -5.95 3.36 -12.40
N ASN A 8 -5.25 2.96 -11.34
CA ASN A 8 -4.12 3.65 -10.78
C ASN A 8 -2.82 2.95 -11.17
N ARG A 9 -1.85 3.70 -11.68
CA ARG A 9 -0.48 3.21 -11.91
C ARG A 9 0.40 3.63 -10.75
N VAL A 10 1.10 2.72 -10.09
CA VAL A 10 2.09 3.07 -9.06
C VAL A 10 3.45 2.59 -9.51
N PHE A 11 4.44 3.47 -9.56
CA PHE A 11 5.79 3.11 -10.01
C PHE A 11 6.61 2.49 -8.88
N PRO A 12 7.58 1.61 -9.21
CA PRO A 12 8.42 0.98 -8.21
C PRO A 12 9.48 1.94 -7.69
N LYS A 13 9.90 1.73 -6.44
CA LYS A 13 11.12 2.30 -5.86
C LYS A 13 11.96 1.17 -5.26
N GLY A 14 13.25 1.14 -5.63
CA GLY A 14 14.19 0.10 -5.21
C GLY A 14 15.49 0.12 -6.01
N THR A 15 16.50 -0.60 -5.54
CA THR A 15 17.81 -0.67 -6.21
C THR A 15 17.73 -1.61 -7.41
N ASN A 16 18.10 -1.13 -8.60
CA ASN A 16 18.16 -1.90 -9.84
C ASN A 16 16.84 -2.62 -10.22
N VAL A 17 15.69 -2.00 -9.94
CA VAL A 17 14.38 -2.55 -10.31
C VAL A 17 13.90 -2.02 -11.66
N LEU A 18 13.28 -2.89 -12.44
CA LEU A 18 12.57 -2.50 -13.66
C LEU A 18 11.43 -1.54 -13.31
N LYS A 19 11.25 -0.49 -14.12
CA LYS A 19 10.22 0.56 -13.94
C LYS A 19 8.80 0.12 -14.33
N GLU A 20 8.49 -1.16 -14.17
CA GLU A 20 7.16 -1.70 -14.45
C GLU A 20 6.17 -1.20 -13.38
N PRO A 21 5.09 -0.51 -13.73
CA PRO A 21 4.15 -0.02 -12.74
C PRO A 21 3.26 -1.14 -12.19
N LYS A 22 2.94 -1.07 -10.90
CA LYS A 22 1.83 -1.81 -10.31
C LYS A 22 0.52 -1.18 -10.79
N ILE A 23 -0.38 -2.00 -11.35
CA ILE A 23 -1.70 -1.55 -11.81
C ILE A 23 -2.74 -1.95 -10.78
N LEU A 24 -3.43 -0.96 -10.22
CA LEU A 24 -4.47 -1.11 -9.20
C LEU A 24 -5.77 -0.55 -9.74
N PHE A 25 -6.88 -1.02 -9.19
CA PHE A 25 -8.20 -0.51 -9.56
C PHE A 25 -8.56 0.65 -8.66
N SER A 26 -9.35 1.58 -9.17
CA SER A 26 -10.12 2.46 -8.31
C SER A 26 -11.30 1.68 -7.72
N ILE A 27 -11.67 1.98 -6.49
CA ILE A 27 -12.85 1.41 -5.86
C ILE A 27 -14.11 1.98 -6.54
N PRO A 28 -15.17 1.18 -6.77
CA PRO A 28 -15.32 -0.24 -6.41
C PRO A 28 -15.09 -1.21 -7.57
N TYR A 29 -14.41 -0.79 -8.65
CA TYR A 29 -14.38 -1.52 -9.93
C TYR A 29 -13.95 -2.99 -9.79
N ARG A 30 -13.12 -3.33 -8.79
CA ARG A 30 -12.71 -4.70 -8.53
C ARG A 30 -13.88 -5.68 -8.30
N LEU A 31 -14.92 -5.21 -7.63
CA LEU A 31 -16.08 -6.03 -7.29
C LEU A 31 -17.00 -6.32 -8.50
N LEU A 32 -16.77 -5.66 -9.64
CA LEU A 32 -17.52 -5.94 -10.86
C LEU A 32 -17.13 -7.29 -11.50
N TYR A 33 -15.96 -7.83 -11.15
CA TYR A 33 -15.41 -9.04 -11.76
C TYR A 33 -14.80 -10.04 -10.76
N LYS A 34 -14.77 -9.70 -9.46
CA LYS A 34 -14.25 -10.56 -8.38
C LYS A 34 -15.13 -10.48 -7.15
N ASN A 35 -15.33 -11.63 -6.49
CA ASN A 35 -16.01 -11.70 -5.20
C ASN A 35 -15.17 -11.04 -4.11
N PHE A 36 -15.83 -10.48 -3.10
CA PHE A 36 -15.18 -9.78 -1.99
C PHE A 36 -14.10 -10.61 -1.30
N ASP A 37 -14.42 -11.85 -0.92
CA ASP A 37 -13.51 -12.73 -0.18
C ASP A 37 -12.26 -13.11 -0.98
N GLU A 38 -12.37 -13.20 -2.31
CA GLU A 38 -11.25 -13.50 -3.20
C GLU A 38 -10.28 -12.33 -3.38
N CYS A 39 -10.74 -11.11 -3.10
CA CYS A 39 -10.01 -9.90 -3.45
C CYS A 39 -9.79 -8.92 -2.30
N LEU A 40 -10.09 -9.34 -1.06
CA LEU A 40 -9.94 -8.51 0.13
C LEU A 40 -8.54 -7.90 0.27
N GLY A 41 -7.48 -8.65 -0.06
CA GLY A 41 -6.11 -8.12 -0.06
C GLY A 41 -5.91 -6.99 -1.08
N SER A 42 -6.36 -7.21 -2.32
CA SER A 42 -6.24 -6.21 -3.38
C SER A 42 -7.13 -4.99 -3.15
N LEU A 43 -8.32 -5.16 -2.54
CA LEU A 43 -9.20 -4.04 -2.17
C LEU A 43 -8.56 -3.12 -1.13
N LYS A 44 -7.78 -3.67 -0.18
CA LYS A 44 -7.03 -2.85 0.79
C LYS A 44 -5.99 -1.98 0.09
N GLU A 45 -5.30 -2.54 -0.90
CA GLU A 45 -4.33 -1.79 -1.70
C GLU A 45 -4.98 -0.75 -2.62
N ASP A 46 -6.08 -1.11 -3.28
CA ASP A 46 -6.87 -0.18 -4.11
C ASP A 46 -7.33 1.02 -3.28
N PHE A 47 -7.90 0.77 -2.08
CA PHE A 47 -8.31 1.81 -1.15
C PHE A 47 -7.13 2.72 -0.78
N PHE A 48 -5.99 2.10 -0.44
CA PHE A 48 -4.80 2.84 -0.04
C PHE A 48 -4.32 3.79 -1.14
N VAL A 49 -4.25 3.30 -2.37
CA VAL A 49 -3.76 4.10 -3.49
C VAL A 49 -4.77 5.16 -3.91
N ASP A 50 -6.06 4.86 -3.91
CA ASP A 50 -7.09 5.86 -4.18
C ASP A 50 -6.99 7.04 -3.20
N VAL A 51 -6.89 6.78 -1.89
CA VAL A 51 -6.76 7.86 -0.90
C VAL A 51 -5.48 8.66 -1.09
N LEU A 52 -4.34 8.00 -1.33
CA LEU A 52 -3.07 8.70 -1.52
C LEU A 52 -3.04 9.57 -2.78
N ARG A 53 -3.75 9.17 -3.85
CA ARG A 53 -3.88 9.97 -5.06
C ARG A 53 -4.51 11.32 -4.82
N PHE A 54 -5.40 11.43 -3.84
CA PHE A 54 -6.00 12.70 -3.42
C PHE A 54 -5.18 13.45 -2.36
N SER A 55 -4.16 12.82 -1.76
CA SER A 55 -3.42 13.37 -0.62
C SER A 55 -2.25 14.32 -0.98
N ASN A 56 -1.96 14.55 -2.28
CA ASN A 56 -0.79 15.30 -2.76
C ASN A 56 0.58 14.80 -2.23
N ARG A 57 0.63 13.58 -1.70
CA ARG A 57 1.87 12.94 -1.21
C ARG A 57 2.59 12.18 -2.31
N GLU A 58 3.91 12.08 -2.18
CA GLU A 58 4.71 11.25 -3.08
C GLU A 58 4.70 9.82 -2.57
N PHE A 59 4.39 8.85 -3.43
CA PHE A 59 4.37 7.45 -3.02
C PHE A 59 4.78 6.49 -4.14
N TYR A 60 5.39 5.39 -3.73
CA TYR A 60 5.88 4.32 -4.61
C TYR A 60 5.61 2.97 -3.97
N TYR A 61 5.42 1.94 -4.79
CA TYR A 61 5.47 0.58 -4.27
C TYR A 61 6.93 0.14 -4.16
N LEU A 62 7.28 -0.57 -3.10
CA LEU A 62 8.65 -1.03 -2.92
C LEU A 62 8.85 -2.35 -3.63
N LYS A 63 9.99 -2.47 -4.32
CA LYS A 63 10.38 -3.70 -5.03
C LYS A 63 11.86 -3.97 -4.75
N THR A 64 12.21 -5.23 -4.48
CA THR A 64 13.60 -5.67 -4.40
C THR A 64 13.89 -6.66 -5.53
N THR A 65 15.16 -6.71 -5.95
CA THR A 65 15.67 -7.72 -6.89
C THR A 65 15.86 -9.09 -6.25
N THR A 66 15.90 -9.17 -4.92
CA THR A 66 16.07 -10.41 -4.16
C THR A 66 14.73 -10.84 -3.56
N GLY A 67 14.45 -12.14 -3.47
CA GLY A 67 13.22 -12.71 -2.90
C GLY A 67 13.04 -12.49 -1.38
N LYS A 68 13.63 -11.44 -0.83
CA LYS A 68 13.45 -10.99 0.55
C LYS A 68 12.07 -10.37 0.70
N LYS A 69 11.48 -10.50 1.89
CA LYS A 69 10.25 -9.78 2.25
C LYS A 69 10.48 -8.28 2.07
N THR A 70 9.61 -7.66 1.31
CA THR A 70 9.62 -6.22 1.01
C THR A 70 8.31 -5.65 1.52
N PRO A 71 8.36 -4.58 2.33
CA PRO A 71 7.16 -3.82 2.65
C PRO A 71 6.44 -3.36 1.39
N ASP A 72 5.16 -3.13 1.47
CA ASP A 72 4.37 -2.85 0.26
C ASP A 72 4.68 -1.49 -0.40
N TYR A 73 4.79 -0.42 0.40
CA TYR A 73 4.89 0.95 -0.11
C TYR A 73 5.85 1.83 0.68
N ILE A 74 6.26 2.93 0.05
CA ILE A 74 6.85 4.10 0.71
C ILE A 74 6.02 5.33 0.36
N VAL A 75 5.65 6.11 1.36
CA VAL A 75 4.93 7.38 1.24
C VAL A 75 5.78 8.45 1.89
N ASP A 76 6.22 9.43 1.12
CA ASP A 76 7.24 10.40 1.52
C ASP A 76 8.50 9.64 2.03
N ASP A 77 8.77 9.66 3.34
CA ASP A 77 9.88 8.94 4.01
C ASP A 77 9.42 7.78 4.91
N ILE A 78 8.17 7.36 4.78
CA ILE A 78 7.49 6.42 5.68
C ILE A 78 7.27 5.10 4.96
N ILE A 79 7.77 4.01 5.53
CA ILE A 79 7.60 2.67 4.99
C ILE A 79 6.25 2.11 5.48
N ILE A 80 5.41 1.71 4.54
CA ILE A 80 4.06 1.26 4.80
C ILE A 80 3.92 -0.21 4.42
N GLU A 81 3.35 -0.98 5.33
CA GLU A 81 2.85 -2.33 5.10
C GLU A 81 1.32 -2.33 5.18
N ILE A 82 0.64 -2.96 4.23
CA ILE A 82 -0.82 -3.07 4.19
C ILE A 82 -1.22 -4.52 4.43
N GLY A 83 -2.17 -4.77 5.33
CA GLY A 83 -2.62 -6.15 5.50
C GLY A 83 -3.62 -6.41 6.60
N GLY A 84 -3.61 -7.65 7.08
CA GLY A 84 -4.40 -8.12 8.21
C GLY A 84 -3.61 -8.11 9.51
N LYS A 85 -4.29 -8.45 10.61
CA LYS A 85 -3.77 -8.47 11.98
C LYS A 85 -2.45 -9.24 12.17
N GLY A 86 -2.19 -10.26 11.33
CA GLY A 86 -0.98 -11.07 11.37
C GLY A 86 0.31 -10.39 10.87
N LYS A 87 0.24 -9.17 10.34
CA LYS A 87 1.43 -8.40 9.92
C LYS A 87 2.15 -7.81 11.14
N GLY A 88 3.48 -7.71 11.06
CA GLY A 88 4.32 -7.28 12.18
C GLY A 88 5.68 -6.75 11.75
N ILE A 89 6.51 -6.39 12.73
CA ILE A 89 7.80 -5.69 12.57
C ILE A 89 8.77 -6.40 11.62
N SER A 90 8.67 -7.74 11.51
CA SER A 90 9.52 -8.54 10.62
C SER A 90 9.42 -8.16 9.14
N GLN A 91 8.34 -7.49 8.72
CA GLN A 91 8.16 -7.03 7.34
C GLN A 91 9.15 -5.91 6.97
N PHE A 92 9.60 -5.09 7.94
CA PHE A 92 10.47 -3.93 7.69
C PHE A 92 11.98 -4.24 7.75
N LYS A 93 12.37 -5.49 8.00
CA LYS A 93 13.80 -5.86 8.15
C LYS A 93 14.57 -5.56 6.87
N GLY A 94 15.56 -4.67 6.97
CA GLY A 94 16.44 -4.31 5.85
C GLY A 94 16.02 -3.05 5.07
N PHE A 95 14.93 -2.38 5.48
CA PHE A 95 14.51 -1.11 4.90
C PHE A 95 14.86 0.05 5.83
N ARG A 96 15.34 1.16 5.24
CA ARG A 96 15.67 2.40 5.95
C ARG A 96 14.65 3.47 5.58
N GLY A 97 13.63 3.65 6.43
CA GLY A 97 12.75 4.83 6.41
C GLY A 97 12.90 5.61 7.71
N LYS A 98 12.41 6.86 7.72
CA LYS A 98 12.39 7.65 8.97
C LYS A 98 11.40 7.06 9.97
N LYS A 99 10.31 6.47 9.46
CA LYS A 99 9.25 5.82 10.22
C LYS A 99 8.69 4.62 9.48
N ASN A 100 8.05 3.73 10.22
CA ASN A 100 7.38 2.54 9.70
C ASN A 100 5.95 2.49 10.25
N ALA A 101 4.97 2.12 9.43
CA ALA A 101 3.60 1.92 9.87
C ALA A 101 2.96 0.69 9.19
N ILE A 102 2.09 0.01 9.92
CA ILE A 102 1.28 -1.10 9.41
C ILE A 102 -0.17 -0.65 9.35
N LEU A 103 -0.74 -0.60 8.14
CA LEU A 103 -2.15 -0.28 7.92
C LEU A 103 -2.95 -1.58 7.91
N VAL A 104 -3.85 -1.73 8.87
CA VAL A 104 -4.57 -2.99 9.09
C VAL A 104 -6.07 -2.87 8.84
N HIS A 105 -6.64 -3.95 8.29
CA HIS A 105 -8.08 -4.17 8.17
C HIS A 105 -8.43 -5.60 8.64
N PRO A 106 -9.41 -5.78 9.56
CA PRO A 106 -10.13 -4.73 10.31
C PRO A 106 -9.18 -3.99 11.26
N GLY A 107 -9.54 -2.75 11.63
CA GLY A 107 -8.64 -1.79 12.28
C GLY A 107 -8.06 -2.25 13.63
N GLU A 108 -6.82 -1.86 13.89
CA GLU A 108 -6.16 -1.92 15.21
C GLU A 108 -5.33 -0.66 15.39
N LEU A 109 -5.26 -0.17 16.64
CA LEU A 109 -4.48 1.00 17.00
C LEU A 109 -3.51 0.62 18.11
N ASP A 110 -2.22 0.60 17.79
CA ASP A 110 -1.13 0.43 18.75
C ASP A 110 0.08 1.29 18.37
N HIS A 111 1.26 1.08 18.94
CA HIS A 111 2.46 1.85 18.61
C HIS A 111 2.90 1.78 17.12
N MET A 112 2.56 0.70 16.39
CA MET A 112 2.99 0.44 15.01
C MET A 112 1.82 0.28 14.02
N ARG A 113 0.65 -0.15 14.50
CA ARG A 113 -0.54 -0.41 13.69
C ARG A 113 -1.46 0.79 13.69
N ARG A 114 -2.02 1.09 12.51
CA ARG A 114 -3.07 2.09 12.32
C ARG A 114 -4.21 1.45 11.54
N PRO A 115 -5.48 1.78 11.82
CA PRO A 115 -6.58 1.33 11.00
C PRO A 115 -6.46 1.88 9.58
N LEU A 116 -6.58 1.00 8.57
CA LEU A 116 -6.45 1.39 7.17
C LEU A 116 -7.45 2.49 6.78
N PHE A 117 -8.68 2.45 7.31
CA PHE A 117 -9.71 3.44 7.00
C PHE A 117 -9.39 4.86 7.51
N MET A 118 -8.40 5.03 8.38
CA MET A 118 -7.95 6.35 8.85
C MET A 118 -6.86 6.95 7.94
N LEU A 119 -6.51 6.27 6.85
CA LEU A 119 -5.58 6.80 5.86
C LEU A 119 -6.04 8.19 5.38
N GLY A 120 -5.12 9.16 5.43
CA GLY A 120 -5.40 10.56 5.10
C GLY A 120 -5.81 11.45 6.28
N LEU A 121 -6.19 10.87 7.43
CA LEU A 121 -6.54 11.62 8.64
C LEU A 121 -5.42 11.65 9.68
N VAL A 122 -4.48 10.69 9.60
CA VAL A 122 -3.44 10.50 10.61
C VAL A 122 -2.09 10.90 10.04
N GLU A 123 -1.34 11.71 10.79
CA GLU A 123 0.09 11.90 10.54
C GLU A 123 0.85 10.68 11.08
N TYR A 124 1.71 10.11 10.24
CA TYR A 124 2.50 8.91 10.55
C TYR A 124 3.87 9.31 11.11
#